data_AF-A0A0C2X402-F1
#
_entry.id   AF-A0A0C2X402-F1
#
_cell.length_a   1.000
_cell.length_b   1.000
_cell.length_c   1.000
_cell.angle_alpha   90.00
_cell.angle_beta   90.00
_cell.angle_gamma   90.00
#
_symmetry.space_group_name_H-M   'P 1'
#
loop_
_entity.id
_entity.type
_entity.pdbx_description
1 polymer ?
#
loop_
_entity_poly.entity_id
_entity_poly.type
_entity_poly.pdbx_seq_one_letter_code
_entity_poly.pdbx_strand_id
1 'polypeptide(L)'
;NIFDNLPSLAKPKLSHLRDELAIYLSTDVEDITNPIAWWLERRSLYPRLSRMALDYLTIPATSVDVERLFSRGRILLSHLRNRMSAQTTRALLCLGDWSLLDLIKNEDVRKVVELEDVHGHEEEDDIELPDGWDSISLA
;
A
#
# COMPACT_ATOMS: atom_id res chain seq x y z
N ASN A 1 2.42 13.13 18.23
CA ASN A 1 2.57 11.83 17.55
C ASN A 1 2.12 12.03 16.11
N ILE A 2 2.81 11.50 15.08
CA ILE A 2 2.46 11.77 13.67
C ILE A 2 1.05 11.28 13.29
N PHE A 3 0.51 10.39 14.11
CA PHE A 3 -0.83 9.81 13.98
C PHE A 3 -1.96 10.66 14.58
N ASP A 4 -1.65 11.79 15.25
CA ASP A 4 -2.68 12.56 15.99
C ASP A 4 -3.62 13.38 15.08
N ASN A 5 -3.26 13.60 13.80
CA ASN A 5 -3.97 14.49 12.88
C ASN A 5 -4.59 13.80 11.65
N LEU A 6 -4.71 12.46 11.66
CA LEU A 6 -5.36 11.74 10.56
C LEU A 6 -6.89 11.94 10.62
N PRO A 7 -7.57 12.49 9.59
CA PRO A 7 -9.02 12.67 9.59
C PRO A 7 -9.80 11.36 9.73
N SER A 8 -9.20 10.24 9.32
CA SER A 8 -9.72 8.88 9.50
C SER A 8 -9.70 8.38 10.95
N LEU A 9 -8.93 9.04 11.83
CA LEU A 9 -8.82 8.74 13.26
C LEU A 9 -9.71 9.65 14.12
N ALA A 10 -10.60 10.44 13.52
CA ALA A 10 -11.58 11.24 14.25
C ALA A 10 -12.27 10.37 15.32
N LYS A 11 -12.04 10.71 16.60
CA LYS A 11 -12.45 9.90 17.76
C LYS A 11 -13.93 9.59 17.64
N PRO A 12 -14.28 8.35 17.34
CA PRO A 12 -15.66 8.06 17.09
C PRO A 12 -16.43 7.98 18.42
N LYS A 13 -17.76 8.20 18.41
CA LYS A 13 -18.58 8.01 19.61
C LYS A 13 -18.28 6.63 20.23
N LEU A 14 -17.74 6.67 21.45
CA LEU A 14 -17.15 5.54 22.18
C LEU A 14 -18.19 4.46 22.51
N SER A 15 -19.48 4.81 22.52
CA SER A 15 -20.60 3.90 22.75
C SER A 15 -20.63 2.75 21.74
N HIS A 16 -20.62 3.06 20.43
CA HIS A 16 -20.72 2.05 19.37
C HIS A 16 -19.47 1.15 19.23
N LEU A 17 -18.29 1.65 19.61
CA LEU A 17 -17.04 0.86 19.61
C LEU A 17 -17.08 -0.26 20.64
N ARG A 18 -17.65 0.04 21.81
CA ARG A 18 -17.80 -0.93 22.90
C ARG A 18 -18.82 -2.01 22.52
N ASP A 19 -19.83 -1.65 21.74
CA ASP A 19 -20.86 -2.59 21.27
C ASP A 19 -20.31 -3.57 20.23
N GLU A 20 -19.61 -3.12 19.17
CA GLU A 20 -19.04 -4.02 18.14
C GLU A 20 -18.06 -5.04 18.74
N LEU A 21 -17.13 -4.57 19.58
CA LEU A 21 -16.14 -5.44 20.22
C LEU A 21 -16.79 -6.43 21.19
N ALA A 22 -17.77 -5.99 21.97
CA ALA A 22 -18.48 -6.89 22.88
C ALA A 22 -19.26 -7.97 22.11
N ILE A 23 -19.92 -7.61 21.01
CA ILE A 23 -20.63 -8.55 20.14
C ILE A 23 -19.66 -9.58 19.57
N TYR A 24 -18.52 -9.13 19.02
CA TYR A 24 -17.49 -10.03 18.48
C TYR A 24 -16.95 -11.00 19.55
N LEU A 25 -16.62 -10.49 20.75
CA LEU A 25 -16.11 -11.33 21.85
C LEU A 25 -17.16 -12.28 22.44
N SER A 26 -18.46 -12.00 22.24
CA SER A 26 -19.55 -12.89 22.63
C SER A 26 -19.93 -13.92 21.56
N THR A 27 -19.39 -13.78 20.34
CA THR A 27 -19.64 -14.71 19.24
C THR A 27 -18.76 -15.94 19.41
N ASP A 28 -19.26 -17.10 19.02
CA ASP A 28 -18.48 -18.34 19.05
C ASP A 28 -17.25 -18.25 18.15
N VAL A 29 -16.17 -18.92 18.57
CA VAL A 29 -14.92 -18.94 17.82
C VAL A 29 -15.11 -19.79 16.56
N GLU A 30 -15.00 -19.14 15.40
CA GLU A 30 -14.96 -19.81 14.09
C GLU A 30 -13.53 -20.21 13.74
N ASP A 31 -13.34 -21.41 13.17
CA ASP A 31 -12.06 -21.81 12.56
C ASP A 31 -11.97 -21.22 11.15
N ILE A 32 -11.03 -20.29 10.93
CA ILE A 32 -10.98 -19.45 9.74
C ILE A 32 -9.63 -19.62 9.05
N THR A 33 -9.66 -20.04 7.78
CA THR A 33 -8.45 -20.21 6.96
C THR A 33 -7.88 -18.88 6.46
N ASN A 34 -8.74 -17.90 6.15
CA ASN A 34 -8.32 -16.57 5.67
C ASN A 34 -8.98 -15.46 6.50
N PRO A 35 -8.29 -14.95 7.54
CA PRO A 35 -8.80 -13.89 8.39
C PRO A 35 -9.10 -12.58 7.63
N ILE A 36 -8.33 -12.25 6.60
CA ILE A 36 -8.51 -11.02 5.82
C ILE A 36 -9.83 -11.07 5.04
N ALA A 37 -10.08 -12.19 4.34
CA ALA A 37 -11.33 -12.38 3.62
C ALA A 37 -12.55 -12.34 4.57
N TRP A 38 -12.42 -12.98 5.73
CA TRP A 38 -13.48 -13.02 6.75
C TRP A 38 -13.86 -11.62 7.25
N TRP A 39 -12.86 -10.76 7.54
CA TRP A 39 -13.11 -9.38 7.96
C TRP A 39 -13.68 -8.50 6.84
N LEU A 40 -13.28 -8.73 5.58
CA LEU A 40 -13.84 -8.04 4.42
C LEU A 40 -15.32 -8.36 4.23
N GLU A 41 -15.72 -9.62 4.36
CA GLU A 41 -17.13 -10.04 4.25
C GLU A 41 -18.00 -9.45 5.36
N ARG A 42 -17.45 -9.32 6.58
CA ARG A 42 -18.17 -8.83 7.78
C ARG A 42 -18.01 -7.34 8.03
N ARG A 43 -17.49 -6.57 7.07
CA ARG A 43 -17.36 -5.11 7.16
C ARG A 43 -18.69 -4.40 7.44
N SER A 44 -19.81 -4.95 7.00
CA SER A 44 -21.14 -4.39 7.26
C SER A 44 -21.62 -4.62 8.70
N LEU A 45 -21.21 -5.74 9.30
CA LEU A 45 -21.53 -6.11 10.69
C LEU A 45 -20.62 -5.41 11.69
N TYR A 46 -19.34 -5.23 11.32
CA TYR A 46 -18.30 -4.65 12.15
C TYR A 46 -17.58 -3.49 11.42
N PRO A 47 -18.27 -2.38 11.10
CA PRO A 47 -17.71 -1.33 10.24
C PRO A 47 -16.43 -0.69 10.75
N ARG A 48 -16.17 -0.75 12.07
CA ARG A 48 -14.99 -0.12 12.68
C ARG A 48 -13.98 -1.16 13.11
N LEU A 49 -14.46 -2.25 13.71
CA LEU A 49 -13.60 -3.32 14.16
C LEU A 49 -12.95 -4.04 12.98
N SER A 50 -13.65 -4.20 11.84
CA SER A 50 -13.06 -4.76 10.61
C SER A 50 -11.92 -3.90 10.08
N ARG A 51 -12.06 -2.57 10.11
CA ARG A 51 -10.98 -1.66 9.69
C ARG A 51 -9.74 -1.84 10.55
N MET A 52 -9.90 -1.82 11.88
CA MET A 52 -8.79 -2.06 12.80
C MET A 52 -8.15 -3.43 12.59
N ALA A 53 -8.97 -4.48 12.45
CA ALA A 53 -8.47 -5.83 12.26
C ALA A 53 -7.70 -5.98 10.95
N LEU A 54 -8.19 -5.40 9.85
CA LEU A 54 -7.50 -5.40 8.56
C LEU A 54 -6.19 -4.61 8.63
N ASP A 55 -6.16 -3.47 9.31
CA ASP A 55 -4.92 -2.69 9.52
C ASP A 55 -3.85 -3.53 10.24
N TYR A 56 -4.22 -4.38 11.20
CA TYR A 56 -3.27 -5.27 11.88
C TYR A 56 -2.91 -6.52 11.06
N LEU A 57 -3.88 -7.15 10.42
CA LEU A 57 -3.67 -8.42 9.69
C LEU A 57 -2.89 -8.25 8.38
N THR A 58 -2.87 -7.05 7.83
CA THR A 58 -2.12 -6.74 6.60
C THR A 58 -0.66 -6.38 6.85
N ILE A 59 -0.26 -6.21 8.12
CA ILE A 59 1.15 -5.98 8.47
C ILE A 59 1.93 -7.26 8.21
N PRO A 60 2.96 -7.23 7.34
CA PRO A 60 3.79 -8.41 7.10
C PRO A 60 4.52 -8.80 8.40
N ALA A 61 4.49 -10.08 8.73
CA ALA A 61 5.10 -10.59 9.96
C ALA A 61 6.64 -10.48 9.97
N THR A 62 7.26 -10.31 8.79
CA THR A 62 8.72 -10.27 8.62
C THR A 62 9.12 -9.29 7.52
N SER A 63 10.38 -8.87 7.52
CA SER A 63 10.99 -8.07 6.45
C SER A 63 11.30 -8.86 5.17
N VAL A 64 10.93 -10.14 5.09
CA VAL A 64 11.31 -11.04 3.98
C VAL A 64 10.88 -10.50 2.63
N ASP A 65 9.68 -9.92 2.53
CA ASP A 65 9.18 -9.39 1.25
C ASP A 65 9.99 -8.18 0.80
N VAL A 66 10.36 -7.31 1.74
CA VAL A 66 11.21 -6.15 1.51
C VAL A 66 12.63 -6.59 1.11
N GLU A 67 13.18 -7.60 1.78
CA GLU A 67 14.49 -8.18 1.45
C GLU A 67 14.51 -8.83 0.07
N ARG A 68 13.42 -9.53 -0.31
CA ARG A 68 13.26 -10.07 -1.67
C ARG A 68 13.19 -8.95 -2.70
N LEU A 69 12.44 -7.89 -2.42
CA LEU A 69 12.35 -6.72 -3.30
C LEU A 69 13.74 -6.09 -3.52
N PHE A 70 14.50 -5.85 -2.45
CA PHE A 70 15.86 -5.32 -2.55
C PHE A 70 16.84 -6.27 -3.23
N SER A 71 16.72 -7.58 -2.98
CA SER A 71 17.57 -8.59 -3.64
C SER A 71 17.36 -8.63 -5.15
N ARG A 72 16.10 -8.51 -5.60
CA ARG A 72 15.75 -8.40 -7.02
C ARG A 72 16.20 -7.05 -7.59
N GLY A 73 16.00 -5.99 -6.80
CA GLY A 73 16.44 -4.64 -7.10
C GLY A 73 17.94 -4.49 -7.24
N ARG A 74 18.73 -5.39 -6.64
CA ARG A 74 20.19 -5.43 -6.80
C ARG A 74 20.61 -5.49 -8.27
N ILE A 75 19.85 -6.15 -9.16
CA ILE A 75 20.16 -6.19 -10.59
C ILE A 75 19.98 -4.80 -11.23
N LEU A 76 18.90 -4.09 -10.88
CA LEU A 76 18.65 -2.71 -11.32
C LEU A 76 19.71 -1.74 -10.79
N LEU A 77 20.14 -1.92 -9.53
CA LEU A 77 21.11 -1.08 -8.83
C LEU A 77 22.56 -1.35 -9.24
N SER A 78 22.93 -2.59 -9.55
CA SER A 78 24.34 -2.98 -9.77
C SER A 78 24.78 -3.01 -11.23
N HIS A 79 23.88 -3.26 -12.18
CA HIS A 79 24.29 -3.58 -13.56
C HIS A 79 23.93 -2.54 -14.62
N LEU A 80 23.05 -1.56 -14.37
CA LEU A 80 22.52 -0.70 -15.43
C LEU A 80 22.67 0.83 -15.29
N ARG A 81 23.14 1.42 -14.19
CA ARG A 81 23.34 2.89 -14.13
C ARG A 81 24.16 3.41 -12.94
N ASN A 82 25.32 4.02 -13.22
CA ASN A 82 26.04 4.88 -12.27
C ASN A 82 25.40 6.27 -12.08
N ARG A 83 24.19 6.52 -12.63
CA ARG A 83 23.54 7.86 -12.69
C ARG A 83 22.00 7.84 -12.59
N MET A 84 21.38 6.82 -11.99
CA MET A 84 19.92 6.90 -11.70
C MET A 84 19.69 7.60 -10.37
N SER A 85 18.68 8.46 -10.32
CA SER A 85 18.24 9.05 -9.05
C SER A 85 17.53 8.01 -8.17
N ALA A 86 17.42 8.33 -6.88
CA ALA A 86 16.67 7.51 -5.93
C ALA A 86 15.18 7.42 -6.33
N GLN A 87 14.61 8.50 -6.89
CA GLN A 87 13.23 8.50 -7.38
C GLN A 87 13.03 7.50 -8.52
N THR A 88 13.89 7.53 -9.55
CA THR A 88 13.80 6.60 -10.69
C THR A 88 13.96 5.15 -10.24
N THR A 89 14.91 4.91 -9.33
CA THR A 89 15.14 3.57 -8.76
C THR A 89 13.89 3.05 -8.04
N ARG A 90 13.26 3.88 -7.19
CA ARG A 90 12.02 3.53 -6.49
C ARG A 90 10.89 3.22 -7.47
N ALA A 91 10.69 4.07 -8.48
CA ALA A 91 9.64 3.88 -9.48
C ALA A 91 9.79 2.56 -10.24
N LEU A 92 11.02 2.20 -10.65
CA LEU A 92 11.29 0.94 -11.34
C LEU A 92 11.05 -0.29 -10.45
N LEU A 93 11.41 -0.21 -9.16
CA LEU A 93 11.15 -1.30 -8.21
C LEU A 93 9.65 -1.52 -8.00
N CYS A 94 8.89 -0.43 -7.77
CA CYS A 94 7.43 -0.51 -7.61
C CYS A 94 6.76 -1.04 -8.88
N LEU A 95 7.11 -0.49 -10.05
CA LEU A 95 6.57 -0.93 -11.34
C LEU A 95 6.82 -2.42 -11.58
N GLY A 96 8.05 -2.88 -11.31
CA GLY A 96 8.41 -4.30 -11.47
C GLY A 96 7.65 -5.22 -10.54
N ASP A 97 7.42 -4.82 -9.29
CA ASP A 97 6.69 -5.63 -8.32
C ASP A 97 5.18 -5.64 -8.60
N TRP A 98 4.58 -4.48 -8.85
CA TRP A 98 3.17 -4.32 -9.20
C TRP A 98 2.80 -5.04 -10.50
N SER A 99 3.70 -5.08 -11.48
CA SER A 99 3.48 -5.84 -12.72
C SER A 99 3.34 -7.35 -12.47
N LEU A 100 4.07 -7.92 -11.50
CA LEU A 100 3.98 -9.35 -11.18
C LEU A 100 2.73 -9.70 -10.38
N LEU A 101 2.22 -8.73 -9.64
CA LEU A 101 0.94 -8.82 -8.94
C LEU A 101 -0.26 -8.58 -9.88
N ASP A 102 0.00 -8.42 -11.19
CA ASP A 102 -1.00 -8.12 -12.23
C ASP A 102 -1.83 -6.85 -11.93
N LEU A 103 -1.24 -5.93 -11.14
CA LEU A 103 -1.85 -4.63 -10.82
C LEU A 103 -1.65 -3.62 -11.96
N ILE A 104 -0.70 -3.89 -12.85
CA ILE A 104 -0.37 -3.04 -14.00
C ILE A 104 -0.51 -3.88 -15.27
N LYS A 105 -1.43 -3.46 -16.14
CA LYS A 105 -1.66 -4.15 -17.41
C LYS A 105 -0.56 -3.78 -18.40
N ASN A 106 -0.11 -4.76 -19.17
CA ASN A 106 0.89 -4.54 -20.23
C ASN A 106 0.46 -3.48 -21.24
N GLU A 107 -0.84 -3.33 -21.48
CA GLU A 107 -1.37 -2.31 -22.37
C GLU A 107 -1.13 -0.88 -21.85
N ASP A 108 -1.23 -0.67 -20.53
CA ASP A 108 -0.97 0.62 -19.92
C ASP A 108 0.53 0.96 -19.97
N VAL A 109 1.39 -0.05 -19.78
CA VAL A 109 2.84 0.11 -19.96
C VAL A 109 3.19 0.49 -21.40
N ARG A 110 2.56 -0.16 -22.40
CA ARG A 110 2.80 0.14 -23.82
C ARG A 110 2.44 1.58 -24.17
N LYS A 111 1.29 2.06 -23.69
CA LYS A 111 0.87 3.45 -23.92
C LYS A 111 1.88 4.45 -23.36
N VAL A 112 2.45 4.17 -22.18
CA VAL A 112 3.46 5.05 -21.56
C VAL A 112 4.76 5.09 -22.37
N VAL A 113 5.16 3.96 -22.98
CA VAL A 113 6.35 3.89 -23.85
C VAL A 113 6.17 4.68 -25.15
N GLU A 114 4.93 4.85 -25.61
CA GLU A 114 4.59 5.61 -26.81
C GLU A 114 4.49 7.13 -26.56
N LEU A 115 4.52 7.58 -25.29
CA LEU A 115 4.52 9.00 -24.96
C LEU A 115 5.86 9.66 -25.28
N GLU A 116 5.83 10.96 -25.56
CA GLU A 116 7.05 11.75 -25.73
C GLU A 116 7.87 11.76 -24.44
N ASP A 117 9.20 11.66 -24.59
CA ASP A 117 10.12 11.76 -23.46
C ASP A 117 9.92 13.10 -22.75
N VAL A 118 9.60 13.02 -21.46
CA VAL A 118 9.57 14.19 -20.59
C VAL A 118 10.97 14.77 -20.55
N HIS A 119 11.19 15.91 -21.19
CA HIS A 119 12.44 16.64 -21.08
C HIS A 119 12.59 17.07 -19.63
N GLY A 120 13.59 16.52 -18.94
CA GLY A 120 13.90 16.92 -17.57
C GLY A 120 14.22 18.40 -17.54
N HIS A 121 13.55 19.15 -16.67
CA HIS A 121 14.07 20.46 -16.28
C HIS A 121 15.47 20.22 -15.69
N GLU A 122 16.48 20.89 -16.24
CA GLU A 122 17.91 20.71 -15.91
C GLU A 122 18.28 21.09 -14.47
N GLU A 123 17.31 21.46 -13.64
CA GLU A 123 17.52 21.80 -12.24
C GLU A 123 17.36 20.51 -11.41
N GLU A 124 18.50 20.02 -10.91
CA GLU A 124 18.67 18.96 -9.90
C GLU A 124 18.04 19.34 -8.54
N ASP A 125 16.93 20.07 -8.53
CA ASP A 125 16.13 20.24 -7.34
C ASP A 125 15.26 18.99 -7.22
N ASP A 126 15.36 18.29 -6.10
CA ASP A 126 14.46 17.20 -5.74
C ASP A 126 13.03 17.65 -6.04
N ILE A 127 12.45 17.14 -7.13
CA ILE A 127 11.07 17.47 -7.50
C ILE A 127 10.21 16.97 -6.34
N GLU A 128 9.81 17.89 -5.46
CA GLU A 128 8.84 17.63 -4.41
C GLU A 128 7.53 17.29 -5.10
N LEU A 129 7.27 15.99 -5.19
CA LEU A 129 6.01 15.49 -5.70
C LEU A 129 4.89 16.05 -4.80
N PRO A 130 3.84 16.65 -5.38
CA PRO A 130 2.76 17.22 -4.60
C PRO A 130 2.18 16.23 -3.60
N ASP A 131 1.79 16.71 -2.42
CA ASP A 131 1.13 15.91 -1.40
C ASP A 131 -0.06 15.14 -2.01
N GLY A 132 0.00 13.81 -1.93
CA GLY A 132 -1.03 12.92 -2.48
C GLY A 132 -0.80 12.44 -3.91
N TRP A 133 0.37 12.67 -4.53
CA TRP A 133 0.76 12.02 -5.80
C TRP A 133 0.60 10.48 -5.77
N ASP A 134 0.83 9.88 -4.61
CA ASP A 134 0.76 8.44 -4.37
C ASP A 134 -0.62 7.97 -3.85
N SER A 135 -1.62 8.85 -3.82
CA SER A 135 -2.93 8.50 -3.28
C SER A 135 -3.69 7.54 -4.21
N ILE A 136 -3.84 6.30 -3.76
CA ILE A 136 -4.62 5.27 -4.47
C ILE A 136 -6.09 5.45 -4.10
N SER A 137 -6.87 5.96 -5.04
CA SER A 137 -8.33 6.04 -4.92
C SER A 137 -8.92 4.64 -5.09
N LEU A 138 -9.35 4.02 -3.98
CA LEU A 138 -10.11 2.78 -4.02
C LEU A 138 -11.59 3.13 -4.24
N ALA A 139 -12.10 2.77 -5.43
CA ALA A 139 -13.52 2.88 -5.79
C ALA A 139 -14.35 1.74 -5.16
#